data_AF-A0A950NCX4-F1
#
_entry.id   AF-A0A950NCX4-F1
#
_cell.length_a   1.000
_cell.length_b   1.000
_cell.length_c   1.000
_cell.angle_alpha   90.00
_cell.angle_beta   90.00
_cell.angle_gamma   90.00
#
_symmetry.space_group_name_H-M   'P 1'
#
loop_
_entity.id
_entity.type
_entity.pdbx_description
1 polymer ?
#
loop_
_entity_poly.entity_id
_entity_poly.type
_entity_poly.pdbx_seq_one_letter_code
_entity_poly.pdbx_strand_id
1 'polypeptide(L)' 'MGESRTCDFCFAKVPKSDFAAGHAVVVLKKVYCRTCLDRAVRQKTKNPRDSGRHPRPK' A
#
# COMPACT_ATOMS: atom_id res chain seq x y z
N MET A 1 21.76 15.49 -9.23
CA MET A 1 21.05 14.31 -9.80
C MET A 1 19.99 13.87 -8.81
N GLY A 2 18.70 14.03 -9.14
CA GLY A 2 17.61 13.67 -8.24
C GLY A 2 17.38 12.16 -8.23
N GLU A 3 17.76 11.50 -7.14
CA GLU A 3 17.53 10.07 -6.96
C GLU A 3 16.03 9.78 -6.95
N SER A 4 15.56 8.99 -7.92
CA SER A 4 14.15 8.59 -8.04
C SER A 4 14.08 7.07 -7.93
N ARG A 5 13.08 6.58 -7.21
CA ARG A 5 12.86 5.13 -7.03
C ARG A 5 11.63 4.71 -7.81
N THR A 6 11.44 3.42 -8.01
CA THR A 6 10.23 2.88 -8.64
C THR A 6 9.31 2.30 -7.59
N CYS A 7 8.00 2.45 -7.77
CA CYS A 7 7.01 1.76 -6.95
C CYS A 7 7.08 0.25 -7.22
N ASP A 8 7.18 -0.58 -6.20
CA ASP A 8 7.27 -2.05 -6.34
C ASP A 8 5.98 -2.69 -6.88
N PHE A 9 4.85 -1.95 -6.90
CA PHE A 9 3.53 -2.48 -7.24
C PHE A 9 3.09 -2.13 -8.66
N CYS A 10 3.30 -0.88 -9.07
CA CYS A 10 2.92 -0.39 -10.39
C CYS A 10 4.10 0.03 -11.25
N PHE A 11 5.33 -0.12 -10.75
CA PHE A 11 6.59 0.24 -11.43
C PHE A 11 6.69 1.71 -11.85
N ALA A 12 5.75 2.57 -11.42
CA ALA A 12 5.79 4.00 -11.67
C ALA A 12 7.02 4.64 -11.01
N LYS A 13 7.61 5.61 -11.70
CA LYS A 13 8.71 6.41 -11.17
C LYS A 13 8.18 7.32 -10.05
N VAL A 14 8.83 7.24 -8.89
CA VAL A 14 8.51 8.02 -7.70
C VAL A 14 9.64 9.03 -7.46
N PRO A 15 9.37 10.33 -7.63
CA PRO A 15 10.37 11.37 -7.41
C PRO A 15 10.68 11.53 -5.91
N LYS A 16 11.90 11.99 -5.58
CA LYS A 16 12.32 12.26 -4.20
C LYS A 16 11.39 13.24 -3.47
N SER A 17 10.81 14.19 -4.20
CA SER A 17 9.83 15.15 -3.68
C SER A 17 8.61 14.49 -3.05
N ASP A 18 8.18 13.35 -3.58
CA ASP A 18 7.01 12.64 -3.06
C ASP A 18 7.32 11.97 -1.72
N PHE A 19 8.56 11.50 -1.53
CA PHE A 19 9.00 10.99 -0.24
C PHE A 19 9.11 12.12 0.79
N ALA A 20 9.64 13.28 0.40
CA ALA A 20 9.73 14.44 1.28
C ALA A 20 8.35 15.00 1.68
N ALA A 21 7.37 14.95 0.76
CA ALA A 21 6.00 15.36 1.01
C ALA A 21 5.14 14.30 1.74
N GLY A 22 5.69 13.10 2.03
CA GLY A 22 4.93 12.00 2.64
C GLY A 22 3.91 11.34 1.71
N HIS A 23 3.96 11.62 0.40
CA HIS A 23 3.12 10.98 -0.61
C HIS A 23 3.67 9.61 -1.05
N ALA A 24 4.94 9.32 -0.81
CA ALA A 24 5.56 8.03 -1.05
C ALA A 24 6.30 7.54 0.19
N VAL A 25 6.25 6.22 0.42
CA VAL A 25 6.83 5.60 1.62
C VAL A 25 7.56 4.31 1.27
N VAL A 26 8.53 3.94 2.12
CA VAL A 26 9.19 2.64 2.07
C VAL A 26 8.75 1.82 3.28
N VAL A 27 8.06 0.72 3.05
CA VAL A 27 7.56 -0.18 4.11
C VAL A 27 8.10 -1.58 3.82
N LEU A 28 8.77 -2.20 4.80
CA LEU A 28 9.35 -3.55 4.65
C LEU A 28 10.24 -3.68 3.39
N LYS A 29 11.08 -2.67 3.14
CA LYS A 29 11.94 -2.56 1.94
C LYS A 29 11.19 -2.46 0.59
N LYS A 30 9.87 -2.26 0.61
CA LYS A 30 9.04 -2.03 -0.58
C LYS A 30 8.66 -0.57 -0.71
N VAL A 31 8.84 0.00 -1.89
CA VAL A 31 8.48 1.37 -2.24
C VAL A 31 7.02 1.41 -2.68
N TYR A 32 6.24 2.27 -2.05
CA TYR A 32 4.85 2.52 -2.41
C TYR A 32 4.70 3.95 -2.90
N CYS A 33 4.13 4.12 -4.10
CA CYS A 33 3.60 5.42 -4.51
C CYS A 33 2.28 5.70 -3.77
N ARG A 34 1.86 6.97 -3.79
CA ARG A 34 0.63 7.44 -3.13
C ARG A 34 -0.59 6.57 -3.43
N THR A 35 -0.82 6.27 -4.71
CA THR A 35 -1.99 5.52 -5.17
C THR A 35 -1.97 4.08 -4.69
N CYS A 36 -0.82 3.40 -4.75
CA CYS A 36 -0.69 2.03 -4.28
C CYS A 36 -0.79 1.93 -2.75
N LEU A 37 -0.23 2.91 -2.03
CA LEU A 37 -0.38 3.00 -0.58
C LEU A 37 -1.84 3.18 -0.17
N ASP A 38 -2.55 4.14 -0.77
CA ASP A 38 -3.96 4.41 -0.47
C ASP A 38 -4.84 3.17 -0.75
N ARG A 39 -4.60 2.47 -1.86
CA ARG A 39 -5.25 1.18 -2.16
C ARG A 39 -4.95 0.13 -1.09
N ALA A 40 -3.69 -0.03 -0.68
CA ALA A 40 -3.30 -1.03 0.32
C ALA A 40 -3.94 -0.75 1.69
N VAL A 41 -4.04 0.52 2.10
CA VAL A 41 -4.70 0.92 3.35
C VAL A 41 -6.21 0.67 3.27
N ARG A 42 -6.87 1.08 2.18
CA ARG A 42 -8.32 0.88 1.98
C ARG A 42 -8.71 -0.59 1.87
N GLN A 43 -7.86 -1.43 1.31
CA GLN A 43 -8.12 -2.87 1.24
C GLN A 43 -8.04 -3.54 2.62
N LYS A 44 -7.15 -3.09 3.52
CA LYS A 44 -7.07 -3.63 4.89
C LYS A 44 -8.30 -3.33 5.73
N THR A 45 -9.04 -2.25 5.47
CA THR A 45 -10.31 -1.97 6.13
C THR A 45 -11.44 -2.93 5.75
N LYS A 46 -11.33 -3.67 4.64
CA LYS A 46 -12.22 -4.79 4.35
C LYS A 46 -11.64 -6.03 5.02
N ASN A 47 -11.83 -6.17 6.31
CA ASN A 47 -11.46 -7.37 7.05
C ASN A 47 -12.32 -8.54 6.52
N PRO A 48 -11.79 -9.58 5.83
CA PRO A 48 -12.56 -10.78 5.50
C PRO A 48 -12.86 -11.65 6.74
N ARG A 49 -12.53 -11.18 7.94
CA ARG A 49 -12.79 -11.86 9.21
C ARG A 49 -14.27 -11.92 9.61
N ASP A 50 -15.18 -11.35 8.82
CA ASP A 50 -16.62 -11.49 8.99
C ASP A 50 -17.25 -12.59 8.11
N SER A 51 -16.49 -13.23 7.21
CA SER A 51 -17.01 -14.32 6.37
C SER A 51 -17.05 -15.69 7.06
N GLY A 52 -16.91 -15.73 8.39
CA GLY A 52 -16.55 -16.94 9.15
C GLY A 52 -17.49 -17.37 10.29
N ARG A 53 -18.76 -16.93 10.33
CA ARG A 53 -19.77 -17.60 11.19
C ARG A 53 -20.57 -18.61 10.37
N HIS A 54 -20.00 -19.81 10.19
CA HIS A 54 -20.86 -20.98 10.00
C HIS A 54 -21.63 -21.22 11.31
N PRO A 55 -22.98 -21.30 11.30
CA PRO A 55 -23.71 -21.72 12.47
C PRO A 55 -23.35 -23.18 12.77
N ARG A 56 -22.89 -23.45 14.00
CA ARG A 56 -22.68 -24.82 14.49
C ARG A 56 -24.07 -25.47 14.62
N PRO A 57 -24.38 -26.55 13.87
CA PRO A 57 -25.64 -27.26 14.05
C PRO A 57 -25.65 -27.96 15.42
N LYS A 58 -26.84 -28.01 16.03
CA LYS A 58 -27.13 -28.58 17.35
C LYS A 58 -27.09 -30.10 17.33
#